data_AF-A0A101WE44-F1
#
_entry.id   AF-A0A101WE44-F1
#
_cell.length_a   1.000
_cell.length_b   1.000
_cell.length_c   1.000
_cell.angle_alpha   90.00
_cell.angle_beta   90.00
_cell.angle_gamma   90.00
#
_symmetry.space_group_name_H-M   'P 1'
#
loop_
_entity.id
_entity.type
_entity.pdbx_description
1 polymer ?
#
loop_
_entity_poly.entity_id
_entity_poly.type
_entity_poly.pdbx_seq_one_letter_code
_entity_poly.pdbx_strand_id
1 'polypeptide(L)'
;MEYLYKDPVETAYIIKDRIKNELGLTVNVGVSTNKILAKMASELKKPDMVHTVFPEEIAGKMWVLPIEELFMIGRATAKKLRSRAINSIGDLAHYDPKIIKLFLHSHGILVWNYANGIECSPVRENRRPLIKGIGNSTTIAFDVEDKNTAHLVLLSLTETVATRLRQSDYCARLVSVFKNE
;
A
#
# COMPACT_ATOMS: atom_id res chain seq x y z
N MET A 1 1.75 -25.28 -16.29
CA MET A 1 2.25 -23.89 -16.27
C MET A 1 3.71 -23.99 -15.91
N GLU A 2 4.61 -23.78 -16.86
CA GLU A 2 6.05 -23.91 -16.62
C GLU A 2 6.53 -22.61 -15.97
N TYR A 3 7.01 -22.68 -14.73
CA TYR A 3 7.46 -21.48 -14.01
C TYR A 3 8.77 -20.98 -14.64
N LEU A 4 8.82 -19.69 -15.00
CA LEU A 4 10.02 -19.03 -15.53
C LEU A 4 11.23 -19.17 -14.57
N TYR A 5 10.95 -19.32 -13.27
CA TYR A 5 11.95 -19.60 -12.24
C TYR A 5 11.48 -20.76 -11.37
N LYS A 6 12.36 -21.72 -11.11
CA LYS A 6 12.03 -22.97 -10.38
C LYS A 6 11.88 -22.75 -8.88
N ASP A 7 12.63 -21.81 -8.30
CA ASP A 7 12.55 -21.43 -6.89
C ASP A 7 12.32 -19.91 -6.76
N PRO A 8 11.16 -19.48 -6.22
CA PRO A 8 10.84 -18.06 -6.06
C PRO A 8 11.71 -17.36 -5.02
N VAL A 9 12.23 -18.08 -4.01
CA VAL A 9 13.12 -17.52 -2.98
C VAL A 9 14.51 -17.30 -3.56
N GLU A 10 15.06 -18.27 -4.29
CA GLU A 10 16.33 -18.11 -5.00
C GLU A 10 16.27 -16.92 -5.98
N THR A 11 15.16 -16.80 -6.72
CA THR A 11 14.92 -15.68 -7.63
C THR A 11 14.92 -14.33 -6.92
N ALA A 12 14.32 -14.26 -5.72
CA ALA A 12 14.32 -13.06 -4.91
C ALA A 12 15.72 -12.64 -4.47
N TYR A 13 16.60 -13.59 -4.12
CA TYR A 13 18.01 -13.31 -3.83
C TYR A 13 18.74 -12.77 -5.07
N ILE A 14 18.56 -13.42 -6.23
CA ILE A 14 19.14 -12.95 -7.50
C ILE A 14 18.74 -11.49 -7.77
N ILE A 15 17.45 -11.16 -7.64
CA ILE A 15 16.96 -9.79 -7.87
C ILE A 15 17.57 -8.80 -6.88
N LYS A 16 17.57 -9.13 -5.58
CA LYS A 16 18.12 -8.27 -4.52
C LYS A 16 19.59 -7.97 -4.75
N ASP A 17 20.39 -9.00 -5.04
CA ASP A 17 21.83 -8.88 -5.19
C ASP A 17 22.19 -8.17 -6.50
N ARG A 18 21.42 -8.39 -7.58
CA ARG A 18 21.59 -7.60 -8.82
C ARG A 18 21.31 -6.12 -8.61
N ILE A 19 20.22 -5.76 -7.92
CA ILE A 19 19.92 -4.34 -7.61
C ILE A 19 21.08 -3.71 -6.80
N LYS A 20 21.63 -4.44 -5.84
CA LYS A 20 22.77 -3.98 -5.05
C LYS A 20 24.03 -3.79 -5.89
N ASN A 21 24.36 -4.76 -6.74
CA ASN A 21 25.59 -4.74 -7.54
C ASN A 21 25.52 -3.75 -8.70
N GLU A 22 24.37 -3.65 -9.37
CA GLU A 22 24.21 -2.81 -10.56
C GLU A 22 23.86 -1.35 -10.21
N LEU A 23 23.10 -1.11 -9.13
CA LEU A 23 22.60 0.23 -8.77
C LEU A 23 23.16 0.77 -7.45
N GLY A 24 23.87 -0.03 -6.64
CA GLY A 24 24.36 0.38 -5.32
C GLY A 24 23.26 0.55 -4.27
N LEU A 25 22.05 0.06 -4.53
CA LEU A 25 20.88 0.18 -3.65
C LEU A 25 20.56 -1.14 -2.96
N THR A 26 20.17 -1.10 -1.68
CA THR A 26 19.64 -2.28 -0.99
C THR A 26 18.11 -2.31 -1.10
N VAL A 27 17.55 -3.51 -1.21
CA VAL A 27 16.11 -3.75 -1.19
C VAL A 27 15.77 -4.88 -0.24
N ASN A 28 14.53 -4.92 0.24
CA ASN A 28 13.99 -6.10 0.90
C ASN A 28 12.95 -6.73 -0.02
N VAL A 29 12.99 -8.05 -0.13
CA VAL A 29 12.10 -8.80 -1.02
C VAL A 29 11.28 -9.78 -0.18
N GLY A 30 9.97 -9.69 -0.29
CA GLY A 30 9.04 -10.62 0.36
C GLY A 30 8.50 -11.63 -0.64
N VAL A 31 8.48 -12.90 -0.27
CA VAL A 31 8.03 -14.02 -1.11
C VAL A 31 6.90 -14.76 -0.40
N SER A 32 5.80 -15.03 -1.11
CA SER A 32 4.69 -15.84 -0.61
C SER A 32 3.75 -16.28 -1.75
N THR A 33 2.63 -16.92 -1.42
CA THR A 33 1.59 -17.43 -2.30
C THR A 33 0.64 -16.35 -2.84
N ASN A 34 0.58 -15.17 -2.20
CA ASN A 34 -0.26 -14.06 -2.63
C ASN A 34 0.36 -12.69 -2.28
N LYS A 35 -0.27 -11.61 -2.75
CA LYS A 35 0.29 -10.24 -2.64
C LYS A 35 0.33 -9.72 -1.22
N ILE A 36 -0.69 -10.00 -0.39
CA ILE A 36 -0.70 -9.55 1.00
C ILE A 36 0.44 -10.21 1.77
N LEU A 37 0.56 -11.52 1.71
CA LEU A 37 1.59 -12.24 2.45
C LEU A 37 3.00 -11.89 1.95
N ALA A 38 3.19 -11.72 0.64
CA ALA A 38 4.46 -11.24 0.10
C ALA A 38 4.78 -9.82 0.58
N LYS A 39 3.78 -8.92 0.64
CA LYS A 39 3.95 -7.58 1.19
C LYS A 39 4.33 -7.64 2.67
N MET A 40 3.63 -8.45 3.46
CA MET A 40 3.95 -8.63 4.89
C MET A 40 5.36 -9.18 5.09
N ALA A 41 5.78 -10.17 4.30
CA ALA A 41 7.15 -10.71 4.34
C ALA A 41 8.20 -9.62 4.09
N SER A 42 7.97 -8.73 3.11
CA SER A 42 8.92 -7.65 2.78
C SER A 42 9.08 -6.60 3.89
N GLU A 43 8.13 -6.53 4.82
CA GLU A 43 8.13 -5.57 5.92
C GLU A 43 8.78 -6.09 7.21
N LEU A 44 9.13 -7.37 7.31
CA LEU A 44 9.67 -7.99 8.54
C LEU A 44 10.99 -7.36 9.02
N LYS A 45 12.14 -7.96 8.68
CA LYS A 45 13.45 -7.43 9.09
C LYS A 45 14.12 -6.75 7.91
N LYS A 46 14.55 -5.51 8.12
CA LYS A 46 15.26 -4.66 7.14
C LYS A 46 16.65 -4.26 7.68
N PRO A 47 17.62 -3.85 6.83
CA PRO A 47 17.61 -3.82 5.35
C PRO A 47 18.26 -5.05 4.69
N ASP A 48 18.25 -5.10 3.35
CA ASP A 48 18.97 -6.06 2.49
C ASP A 48 18.63 -7.55 2.70
N MET A 49 17.35 -7.86 2.92
CA MET A 49 16.89 -9.22 3.25
C MET A 49 15.85 -9.76 2.27
N VAL A 50 15.85 -11.08 2.12
CA VAL A 50 14.74 -11.85 1.53
C VAL A 50 14.00 -12.54 2.67
N HIS A 51 12.67 -12.41 2.69
CA HIS A 51 11.82 -13.04 3.70
C HIS A 51 10.66 -13.79 3.06
N THR A 52 10.17 -14.78 3.79
CA THR A 52 8.96 -15.52 3.44
C THR A 52 7.90 -15.37 4.54
N VAL A 53 6.65 -15.36 4.12
CA VAL A 53 5.49 -15.63 4.99
C VAL A 53 4.54 -16.52 4.19
N PHE A 54 4.81 -17.82 4.15
CA PHE A 54 3.86 -18.81 3.61
C PHE A 54 2.69 -19.04 4.59
N PRO A 55 1.56 -19.63 4.15
CA PRO A 55 0.39 -19.85 5.02
C PRO A 55 0.71 -20.52 6.36
N GLU A 56 1.60 -21.50 6.35
CA GLU A 56 2.10 -22.21 7.52
C GLU A 56 2.98 -21.36 8.46
N GLU A 57 3.55 -20.26 7.95
CA GLU A 57 4.40 -19.35 8.71
C GLU A 57 3.61 -18.19 9.34
N ILE A 58 2.34 -18.01 8.98
CA ILE A 58 1.49 -16.90 9.43
C ILE A 58 1.47 -16.79 10.95
N ALA A 59 1.25 -17.90 11.65
CA ALA A 59 1.14 -17.89 13.10
C ALA A 59 2.44 -17.43 13.78
N GLY A 60 3.59 -17.87 13.28
CA GLY A 60 4.89 -17.59 13.89
C GLY A 60 5.50 -16.25 13.48
N LYS A 61 5.21 -15.76 12.26
CA LYS A 61 5.85 -14.55 11.70
C LYS A 61 4.92 -13.34 11.62
N MET A 62 3.62 -13.54 11.43
CA MET A 62 2.67 -12.46 11.18
C MET A 62 1.76 -12.19 12.38
N TRP A 63 1.14 -13.22 12.96
CA TRP A 63 0.17 -13.04 14.06
C TRP A 63 0.77 -12.45 15.33
N VAL A 64 2.08 -12.66 15.56
CA VAL A 64 2.82 -12.10 16.70
C VAL A 64 3.05 -10.59 16.59
N LEU A 65 2.83 -9.99 15.41
CA LEU A 65 3.07 -8.58 15.18
C LEU A 65 1.94 -7.71 15.75
N PRO A 66 2.24 -6.45 16.15
CA PRO A 66 1.24 -5.46 16.49
C PRO A 66 0.25 -5.21 15.35
N ILE A 67 -0.97 -4.79 15.68
CA ILE A 67 -2.05 -4.60 14.70
C ILE A 67 -1.71 -3.56 13.63
N GLU A 68 -0.89 -2.56 13.95
CA GLU A 68 -0.43 -1.52 13.02
C GLU A 68 0.45 -2.04 11.89
N GLU A 69 1.10 -3.19 12.08
CA GLU A 69 1.97 -3.78 11.06
C GLU A 69 1.17 -4.42 9.93
N LEU A 70 -0.11 -4.76 10.16
CA LEU A 70 -0.94 -5.33 9.11
C LEU A 70 -1.18 -4.32 8.00
N PHE A 71 -0.85 -4.71 6.77
CA PHE A 71 -1.14 -3.91 5.58
C PHE A 71 -2.63 -3.52 5.52
N MET A 72 -2.90 -2.27 5.13
CA MET A 72 -4.23 -1.62 5.15
C MET A 72 -4.77 -1.23 6.54
N ILE A 73 -3.97 -1.35 7.60
CA ILE A 73 -4.27 -0.76 8.90
C ILE A 73 -3.46 0.53 9.09
N GLY A 74 -4.15 1.67 8.97
CA GLY A 74 -3.60 2.98 9.34
C GLY A 74 -3.90 3.36 10.79
N ARG A 75 -3.31 4.47 11.26
CA ARG A 75 -3.43 4.99 12.64
C ARG A 75 -4.88 5.03 13.17
N ALA A 76 -5.83 5.49 12.36
CA ALA A 76 -7.23 5.60 12.77
C ALA A 76 -7.91 4.22 12.97
N THR A 77 -7.64 3.27 12.06
CA THR A 77 -8.16 1.90 12.16
C THR A 77 -7.55 1.17 13.35
N ALA A 78 -6.23 1.29 13.52
CA ALA A 78 -5.52 0.71 14.66
C ALA A 78 -6.08 1.21 16.01
N LYS A 79 -6.33 2.52 16.14
CA LYS A 79 -6.95 3.11 17.34
C LYS A 79 -8.32 2.48 17.64
N LYS A 80 -9.17 2.26 16.62
CA LYS A 80 -10.49 1.63 16.77
C LYS A 80 -10.41 0.16 17.19
N LEU A 81 -9.39 -0.56 16.73
CA LEU A 81 -9.14 -1.97 17.06
C LEU A 81 -8.60 -2.11 18.49
N ARG A 82 -7.59 -1.31 18.85
CA ARG A 82 -7.03 -1.28 20.22
C ARG A 82 -8.06 -0.90 21.27
N SER A 83 -8.98 0.03 20.96
CA SER A 83 -10.07 0.37 21.89
C SER A 83 -11.04 -0.79 22.17
N ARG A 84 -10.89 -1.92 21.47
CA ARG A 84 -11.65 -3.17 21.62
C ARG A 84 -10.75 -4.35 22.01
N ALA A 85 -9.57 -4.05 22.54
CA ALA A 85 -8.55 -5.03 22.95
C ALA A 85 -8.01 -5.92 21.82
N ILE A 86 -8.11 -5.48 20.56
CA ILE A 86 -7.46 -6.12 19.41
C ILE A 86 -6.11 -5.41 19.22
N ASN A 87 -5.04 -6.02 19.74
CA ASN A 87 -3.71 -5.42 19.83
C ASN A 87 -2.71 -6.02 18.84
N SER A 88 -2.90 -7.28 18.45
CA SER A 88 -2.04 -8.01 17.51
C SER A 88 -2.80 -8.37 16.22
N ILE A 89 -2.05 -8.72 15.17
CA ILE A 89 -2.64 -9.29 13.95
C ILE A 89 -3.36 -10.61 14.28
N GLY A 90 -2.80 -11.41 15.18
CA GLY A 90 -3.43 -12.63 15.68
C GLY A 90 -4.77 -12.38 16.37
N ASP A 91 -4.87 -11.34 17.19
CA ASP A 91 -6.14 -10.98 17.85
C ASP A 91 -7.22 -10.69 16.81
N LEU A 92 -6.87 -9.93 15.76
CA LEU A 92 -7.79 -9.62 14.68
C LEU A 92 -8.21 -10.88 13.92
N ALA A 93 -7.24 -11.76 13.61
CA ALA A 93 -7.49 -12.98 12.86
C ALA A 93 -8.49 -13.94 13.56
N HIS A 94 -8.41 -14.01 14.90
CA HIS A 94 -9.28 -14.88 15.71
C HIS A 94 -10.58 -14.22 16.18
N TYR A 95 -10.79 -12.94 15.89
CA TYR A 95 -12.00 -12.22 16.30
C TYR A 95 -13.19 -12.54 15.38
N ASP A 96 -14.42 -12.37 15.88
CA ASP A 96 -15.62 -12.58 15.04
C ASP A 96 -15.71 -11.52 13.93
N PRO A 97 -15.63 -11.92 12.64
CA PRO A 97 -15.71 -10.98 11.51
C PRO A 97 -17.04 -10.22 11.45
N LYS A 98 -18.14 -10.78 11.99
CA LYS A 98 -19.43 -10.09 12.08
C LYS A 98 -19.34 -8.87 12.98
N ILE A 99 -18.66 -8.98 14.11
CA ILE A 99 -18.48 -7.87 15.05
C ILE A 99 -17.55 -6.81 14.46
N ILE A 100 -16.44 -7.22 13.83
CA ILE A 100 -15.53 -6.29 13.13
C ILE A 100 -16.27 -5.46 12.07
N LYS A 101 -17.15 -6.11 11.31
CA LYS A 101 -17.95 -5.44 10.28
C LYS A 101 -18.86 -4.35 10.85
N LEU A 102 -19.34 -4.46 12.09
CA LEU A 102 -20.23 -3.45 12.68
C LEU A 102 -19.54 -2.09 12.83
N PHE A 103 -18.24 -2.03 13.11
CA PHE A 103 -17.53 -0.77 13.36
C PHE A 103 -16.47 -0.40 12.31
N LEU A 104 -16.03 -1.36 11.48
CA LEU A 104 -15.12 -1.13 10.34
C LEU A 104 -15.77 -1.40 8.97
N HIS A 105 -17.04 -1.80 8.93
CA HIS A 105 -17.81 -1.99 7.68
C HIS A 105 -17.09 -2.98 6.74
N SER A 106 -17.09 -2.71 5.43
CA SER A 106 -16.40 -3.53 4.42
C SER A 106 -14.88 -3.59 4.63
N HIS A 107 -14.28 -2.50 5.13
CA HIS A 107 -12.85 -2.47 5.47
C HIS A 107 -12.50 -3.47 6.56
N GLY A 108 -13.41 -3.67 7.51
CA GLY A 108 -13.27 -4.65 8.58
C GLY A 108 -13.12 -6.09 8.05
N ILE A 109 -13.97 -6.47 7.10
CA ILE A 109 -13.89 -7.78 6.45
C ILE A 109 -12.59 -7.92 5.65
N LEU A 110 -12.17 -6.84 4.96
CA LEU A 110 -10.92 -6.82 4.22
C LEU A 110 -9.71 -7.12 5.12
N VAL A 111 -9.56 -6.38 6.22
CA VAL A 111 -8.39 -6.54 7.10
C VAL A 111 -8.46 -7.84 7.90
N TRP A 112 -9.64 -8.34 8.21
CA TRP A 112 -9.80 -9.66 8.83
C TRP A 112 -9.33 -10.79 7.90
N ASN A 113 -9.69 -10.72 6.61
CA ASN A 113 -9.19 -11.66 5.61
C ASN A 113 -7.66 -11.56 5.46
N TYR A 114 -7.12 -10.33 5.45
CA TYR A 114 -5.67 -10.12 5.36
C TYR A 114 -4.91 -10.66 6.57
N ALA A 115 -5.46 -10.51 7.78
CA ALA A 115 -4.92 -11.10 9.00
C ALA A 115 -4.87 -12.63 8.94
N ASN A 116 -5.77 -13.26 8.17
CA ASN A 116 -5.79 -14.70 7.90
C ASN A 116 -5.04 -15.10 6.60
N GLY A 117 -4.32 -14.17 5.97
CA GLY A 117 -3.56 -14.42 4.74
C GLY A 117 -4.42 -14.63 3.49
N ILE A 118 -5.69 -14.26 3.52
CA ILE A 118 -6.67 -14.49 2.44
C ILE A 118 -6.71 -13.26 1.52
N GLU A 119 -6.18 -13.41 0.30
CA GLU A 119 -6.25 -12.41 -0.76
C GLU A 119 -6.09 -13.11 -2.12
N CYS A 120 -7.05 -12.91 -3.03
CA CYS A 120 -7.12 -13.68 -4.29
C CYS A 120 -7.00 -12.81 -5.55
N SER A 121 -6.71 -11.51 -5.43
CA SER A 121 -6.61 -10.66 -6.61
C SER A 121 -5.33 -10.95 -7.38
N PRO A 122 -5.40 -11.09 -8.71
CA PRO A 122 -4.25 -11.47 -9.50
C PRO A 122 -3.17 -10.38 -9.48
N VAL A 123 -1.93 -10.81 -9.72
CA VAL A 123 -0.87 -9.89 -10.16
C VAL A 123 -1.25 -9.44 -11.56
N ARG A 124 -1.49 -8.15 -11.75
CA ARG A 124 -1.82 -7.61 -13.08
C ARG A 124 -0.53 -7.52 -13.89
N GLU A 125 -0.48 -8.23 -15.01
CA GLU A 125 0.59 -8.08 -15.99
C GLU A 125 0.62 -6.64 -16.49
N ASN A 126 1.74 -5.95 -16.22
CA ASN A 126 2.30 -4.71 -16.78
C ASN A 126 1.49 -3.85 -17.79
N ARG A 127 0.19 -3.69 -17.59
CA ARG A 127 -0.59 -2.65 -18.24
C ARG A 127 -0.42 -1.40 -17.41
N ARG A 128 -0.04 -0.28 -18.04
CA ARG A 128 -0.11 1.05 -17.43
C ARG A 128 -1.46 1.14 -16.71
N PRO A 129 -1.49 1.25 -15.37
CA PRO A 129 -2.76 1.30 -14.67
C PRO A 129 -3.56 2.46 -15.23
N LEU A 130 -4.84 2.23 -15.52
CA LEU A 130 -5.69 3.27 -16.08
C LEU A 130 -5.67 4.46 -15.11
N ILE A 131 -5.11 5.58 -15.57
CA ILE A 131 -5.00 6.79 -14.76
C ILE A 131 -6.41 7.35 -14.59
N LYS A 132 -6.95 7.25 -13.38
CA LYS A 132 -8.32 7.72 -13.06
C LYS A 132 -8.38 9.21 -12.72
N GLY A 133 -7.24 9.85 -12.51
CA GLY A 133 -7.13 11.27 -12.21
C GLY A 133 -5.67 11.73 -12.20
N ILE A 134 -5.45 12.98 -12.58
CA ILE A 134 -4.15 13.67 -12.51
C ILE A 134 -4.37 14.90 -11.65
N GLY A 135 -3.66 14.97 -10.53
CA GLY A 135 -3.74 16.07 -9.58
C GLY A 135 -2.39 16.73 -9.34
N ASN A 136 -2.43 17.96 -8.85
CA ASN A 136 -1.29 18.66 -8.30
C ASN A 136 -1.76 19.50 -7.10
N SER A 137 -0.96 19.53 -6.05
CA SER A 137 -1.26 20.29 -4.84
C SER A 137 0.03 20.88 -4.30
N THR A 138 -0.06 22.03 -3.64
CA THR A 138 1.06 22.65 -2.94
C THR A 138 0.61 23.21 -1.60
N THR A 139 1.51 23.22 -0.64
CA THR A 139 1.34 23.94 0.64
C THR A 139 2.19 25.19 0.57
N ILE A 140 1.56 26.35 0.70
CA ILE A 140 2.23 27.65 0.64
C ILE A 140 2.77 27.98 2.03
N ALA A 141 3.90 28.67 2.10
CA ALA A 141 4.54 29.03 3.36
C ALA A 141 3.76 30.07 4.19
N PHE A 142 2.70 30.65 3.63
CA PHE A 142 1.86 31.66 4.25
C PHE A 142 0.40 31.46 3.83
N ASP A 143 -0.51 31.99 4.65
CA ASP A 143 -1.93 31.94 4.37
C ASP A 143 -2.29 32.88 3.22
N VAL A 144 -3.05 32.35 2.26
CA VAL A 144 -3.53 33.13 1.11
C VAL A 144 -4.88 33.75 1.45
N GLU A 145 -4.88 35.07 1.64
CA GLU A 145 -6.06 35.84 2.05
C GLU A 145 -6.67 36.66 0.90
N ASP A 146 -5.96 36.78 -0.22
CA ASP A 146 -6.41 37.57 -1.37
C ASP A 146 -6.59 36.71 -2.64
N LYS A 147 -7.51 37.18 -3.48
CA LYS A 147 -7.90 36.49 -4.71
C LYS A 147 -6.77 36.42 -5.75
N ASN A 148 -5.91 37.43 -5.81
CA ASN A 148 -4.86 37.48 -6.85
C ASN A 148 -3.80 36.42 -6.56
N THR A 149 -3.36 36.32 -5.31
CA THR A 149 -2.43 35.28 -4.89
C THR A 149 -3.03 33.89 -5.08
N ALA A 150 -4.31 33.69 -4.71
CA ALA A 150 -4.99 32.41 -4.94
C ALA A 150 -5.01 32.02 -6.43
N HIS A 151 -5.31 32.96 -7.32
CA HIS A 151 -5.29 32.73 -8.76
C HIS A 151 -3.90 32.35 -9.29
N LEU A 152 -2.83 33.00 -8.83
CA LEU A 152 -1.47 32.69 -9.25
C LEU A 152 -1.08 31.25 -8.88
N VAL A 153 -1.44 30.81 -7.68
CA VAL A 153 -1.21 29.44 -7.21
C VAL A 153 -2.02 28.45 -8.06
N LEU A 154 -3.31 28.70 -8.23
CA LEU A 154 -4.19 27.84 -9.02
C LEU A 154 -3.73 27.74 -10.48
N LEU A 155 -3.25 28.84 -11.06
CA LEU A 155 -2.68 28.86 -12.40
C LEU A 155 -1.48 27.92 -12.51
N SER A 156 -0.50 28.06 -11.60
CA SER A 156 0.70 27.19 -11.57
C SER A 156 0.35 25.70 -11.40
N LEU A 157 -0.60 25.39 -10.50
CA LEU A 157 -1.10 24.03 -10.31
C LEU A 157 -1.77 23.50 -11.59
N THR A 158 -2.61 24.32 -12.22
CA THR A 158 -3.34 23.97 -13.45
C THR A 158 -2.40 23.75 -14.63
N GLU A 159 -1.37 24.58 -14.80
CA GLU A 159 -0.37 24.40 -15.86
C GLU A 159 0.35 23.05 -15.74
N THR A 160 0.71 22.66 -14.52
CA THR A 160 1.35 21.37 -14.24
C THR A 160 0.40 20.21 -14.56
N VAL A 161 -0.85 20.27 -14.09
CA VAL A 161 -1.86 19.23 -14.35
C VAL A 161 -2.16 19.11 -15.85
N ALA A 162 -2.39 20.23 -16.53
CA ALA A 162 -2.71 20.26 -17.95
C ALA A 162 -1.56 19.74 -18.81
N THR A 163 -0.32 20.04 -18.44
CA THR A 163 0.88 19.51 -19.12
C THR A 163 0.98 18.00 -18.98
N ARG A 164 0.83 17.46 -17.76
CA ARG A 164 0.84 16.01 -17.51
C ARG A 164 -0.30 15.28 -18.21
N LEU A 165 -1.47 15.92 -18.28
CA LEU A 165 -2.65 15.38 -18.95
C LEU A 165 -2.42 15.24 -20.47
N ARG A 166 -1.86 16.27 -21.11
CA ARG A 166 -1.47 16.22 -22.53
C ARG A 166 -0.35 15.21 -22.81
N GLN A 167 0.70 15.18 -21.98
CA GLN A 167 1.81 14.22 -22.12
C GLN A 167 1.36 12.75 -21.99
N SER A 168 0.23 12.53 -21.32
CA SER A 168 -0.34 11.21 -21.11
C SER A 168 -1.44 10.87 -22.12
N ASP A 169 -1.72 11.73 -23.12
CA ASP A 169 -2.82 11.59 -24.09
C ASP A 169 -4.20 11.39 -23.46
N TYR A 170 -4.48 12.09 -22.35
CA TYR A 170 -5.80 12.08 -21.71
C TYR A 170 -6.56 13.39 -21.91
N CYS A 171 -7.89 13.30 -21.81
CA CYS A 171 -8.80 14.45 -21.65
C CYS A 171 -9.49 14.36 -20.28
N ALA A 172 -9.69 15.51 -19.61
CA ALA A 172 -10.42 15.56 -18.35
C ALA A 172 -11.93 15.62 -18.59
N ARG A 173 -12.70 14.83 -17.83
CA ARG A 173 -14.18 14.94 -17.76
C ARG A 173 -14.66 15.71 -16.52
N LEU A 174 -13.85 15.73 -15.46
CA LEU A 174 -14.15 16.39 -14.20
C LEU A 174 -12.91 17.17 -13.76
N VAL A 175 -13.11 18.43 -13.39
CA VAL A 175 -12.10 19.26 -12.72
C VAL A 175 -12.60 19.50 -11.31
N SER A 176 -11.72 19.31 -10.33
CA SER A 176 -12.04 19.53 -8.92
C SER A 176 -10.90 20.32 -8.28
N VAL A 177 -11.27 21.30 -7.48
CA VAL A 177 -10.35 22.17 -6.74
C VAL A 177 -10.64 21.97 -5.26
N PHE A 178 -9.59 21.72 -4.49
CA PHE A 178 -9.70 21.47 -3.05
C PHE A 178 -8.75 22.40 -2.31
N LYS A 179 -9.23 22.95 -1.19
CA LYS A 179 -8.40 23.55 -0.15
C LYS A 179 -8.30 22.51 0.95
N ASN A 180 -7.08 22.10 1.29
CA ASN A 180 -6.88 21.25 2.46
C ASN A 180 -6.93 22.15 3.69
N GLU A 181 -7.85 21.85 4.60
CA GLU A 181 -7.94 22.44 5.95
C GLU A 181 -7.03 21.69 6.93
#